data_AF-A0A960F6F6-F1
#
_entry.id   AF-A0A960F6F6-F1
#
_cell.length_a   1.000
_cell.length_b   1.000
_cell.length_c   1.000
_cell.angle_alpha   90.00
_cell.angle_beta   90.00
_cell.angle_gamma   90.00
#
_symmetry.space_group_name_H-M   'P 1'
#
loop_
_entity.id
_entity.type
_entity.pdbx_description
1 polymer ?
#
loop_
_entity_poly.entity_id
_entity_poly.type
_entity_poly.pdbx_seq_one_letter_code
_entity_poly.pdbx_strand_id
1 'polypeptide(L)'
;MTETSRHGAGIDRTEEWADLRRRYLRQWPERPASSARGVHHVALLSSDVERTIRFYQDVLEFPLTELFENRDYQGSTHFFFDIGNGNSLAFFDLPGLDLGPYAEVLGGLHHLAISMAPNRWERIKARLDSEGIEYAHIDGTSIYFPGPDGERLELIADPLGEMYGSPVF
;
A
#
# COMPACT_ATOMS: atom_id res chain seq x y z
N MET A 1 3.35 -31.34 13.40
CA MET A 1 2.51 -30.77 12.33
C MET A 1 1.30 -30.16 13.01
N THR A 2 1.38 -28.89 13.39
CA THR A 2 0.26 -28.18 14.02
C THR A 2 -0.60 -27.60 12.92
N GLU A 3 -1.83 -28.12 12.80
CA GLU A 3 -2.90 -27.54 11.99
C GLU A 3 -3.02 -26.05 12.34
N THR A 4 -2.63 -25.18 11.42
CA THR A 4 -2.89 -23.75 11.54
C THR A 4 -4.39 -23.55 11.39
N SER A 5 -5.11 -23.46 12.52
CA SER A 5 -6.52 -23.06 12.50
C SER A 5 -6.61 -21.71 11.79
N ARG A 6 -7.33 -21.63 10.67
CA ARG A 6 -7.58 -20.36 10.00
C ARG A 6 -8.23 -19.41 11.00
N HIS A 7 -7.67 -18.21 11.17
CA HIS A 7 -8.27 -17.19 12.01
C HIS A 7 -9.72 -16.95 11.59
N GLY A 8 -10.65 -16.93 12.56
CA GLY A 8 -12.08 -16.79 12.29
C GLY A 8 -12.81 -18.07 11.86
N ALA A 9 -12.16 -19.24 11.88
CA ALA A 9 -12.83 -20.53 11.68
C ALA A 9 -13.95 -20.71 12.73
N GLY A 10 -15.20 -20.63 12.28
CA GLY A 10 -16.40 -20.71 13.14
C GLY A 10 -17.28 -19.46 13.14
N ILE A 11 -16.82 -18.36 12.53
CA ILE A 11 -17.66 -17.17 12.32
C ILE A 11 -18.41 -17.31 11.00
N ASP A 12 -19.73 -17.46 11.04
CA ASP A 12 -20.60 -17.41 9.86
C ASP A 12 -21.32 -16.06 9.81
N ARG A 13 -21.07 -15.30 8.74
CA ARG A 13 -21.70 -13.99 8.47
C ARG A 13 -22.44 -13.98 7.14
N THR A 14 -22.77 -15.15 6.60
CA THR A 14 -23.36 -15.30 5.26
C THR A 14 -24.64 -14.50 5.09
N GLU A 15 -25.56 -14.57 6.08
CA GLU A 15 -26.81 -13.82 6.06
C GLU A 15 -26.59 -12.30 6.14
N GLU A 16 -25.68 -11.86 7.02
CA GLU A 16 -25.33 -10.46 7.18
C GLU A 16 -24.73 -9.89 5.89
N TRP A 17 -23.78 -10.60 5.27
CA TRP A 17 -23.20 -10.17 3.99
C TRP A 17 -24.22 -10.13 2.86
N ALA A 18 -25.13 -11.10 2.81
CA ALA A 18 -26.23 -11.09 1.84
C ALA A 18 -27.11 -9.85 2.05
N ASP A 19 -27.40 -9.49 3.30
CA ASP A 19 -28.17 -8.30 3.64
C ASP A 19 -27.46 -7.00 3.29
N LEU A 20 -26.18 -6.85 3.63
CA LEU A 20 -25.37 -5.67 3.29
C LEU A 20 -25.29 -5.48 1.77
N ARG A 21 -25.06 -6.56 1.01
CA ARG A 21 -25.02 -6.50 -0.46
C ARG A 21 -26.37 -6.05 -1.02
N ARG A 22 -27.49 -6.63 -0.57
CA ARG A 22 -28.83 -6.22 -1.02
C ARG A 22 -29.12 -4.74 -0.73
N ARG A 23 -28.71 -4.24 0.44
CA ARG A 23 -29.01 -2.86 0.85
C ARG A 23 -28.11 -1.80 0.22
N TYR A 24 -26.82 -2.12 0.00
CA TYR A 24 -25.81 -1.09 -0.28
C TYR A 24 -25.00 -1.32 -1.55
N LEU A 25 -24.84 -2.56 -2.02
CA LEU A 25 -24.03 -2.82 -3.20
C LEU A 25 -24.85 -2.55 -4.47
N ARG A 26 -24.59 -1.41 -5.11
CA ARG A 26 -25.12 -1.11 -6.45
C ARG A 26 -24.26 -1.78 -7.50
N GLN A 27 -24.89 -2.54 -8.39
CA GLN A 27 -24.20 -3.19 -9.51
C GLN A 27 -23.87 -2.16 -10.59
N TRP A 28 -22.83 -2.41 -11.37
CA TRP A 28 -22.62 -1.66 -12.60
C TRP A 28 -23.75 -1.96 -13.60
N PRO A 29 -24.32 -0.98 -14.33
CA PRO A 29 -23.99 0.44 -14.38
C PRO A 29 -24.83 1.35 -13.45
N GLU A 30 -25.57 0.79 -12.49
CA GLU A 30 -26.47 1.54 -11.58
C GLU A 30 -25.74 2.36 -10.50
N ARG A 31 -24.41 2.22 -10.43
CA ARG A 31 -23.56 3.01 -9.53
C ARG A 31 -23.61 4.49 -9.94
N PRO A 32 -23.93 5.42 -9.02
CA PRO A 32 -23.87 6.85 -9.34
C PRO A 32 -22.41 7.28 -9.56
N ALA A 33 -22.21 8.38 -10.27
CA ALA A 33 -20.90 8.99 -10.39
C ALA A 33 -20.34 9.36 -9.00
N SER A 34 -19.04 9.11 -8.80
CA SER A 34 -18.35 9.50 -7.59
C SER A 34 -18.20 11.03 -7.51
N SER A 35 -18.27 11.58 -6.29
CA SER A 35 -17.87 12.97 -6.02
C SER A 35 -16.35 13.12 -5.86
N ALA A 36 -15.63 12.01 -5.70
CA ALA A 36 -14.18 11.98 -5.58
C ALA A 36 -13.52 11.91 -6.96
N ARG A 37 -12.28 12.41 -7.04
CA ARG A 37 -11.43 12.30 -8.25
C ARG A 37 -10.37 11.21 -8.16
N GLY A 38 -10.34 10.46 -7.05
CA GLY A 38 -9.30 9.48 -6.73
C GLY A 38 -8.50 9.87 -5.50
N VAL A 39 -7.48 9.06 -5.21
CA VAL A 39 -6.44 9.42 -4.24
C VAL A 39 -5.63 10.58 -4.84
N HIS A 40 -5.21 11.52 -3.99
CA HIS A 40 -4.31 12.60 -4.42
C HIS A 40 -2.88 12.31 -4.00
N HIS A 41 -2.68 11.98 -2.72
CA HIS A 41 -1.44 11.42 -2.19
C HIS A 41 -1.74 10.64 -0.90
N VAL A 42 -0.79 9.81 -0.48
CA VAL A 42 -0.75 9.16 0.83
C VAL A 42 0.52 9.63 1.53
N ALA A 43 0.46 9.96 2.82
CA ALA A 43 1.62 10.36 3.60
C ALA A 43 1.86 9.38 4.74
N LEU A 44 3.10 8.90 4.88
CA LEU A 44 3.56 7.98 5.91
C LEU A 44 4.65 8.63 6.77
N LEU A 45 5.09 7.91 7.80
CA LEU A 45 6.19 8.35 8.66
C LEU A 45 7.45 7.57 8.30
N SER A 46 8.59 8.23 8.38
CA SER A 46 9.92 7.68 8.13
C SER A 46 10.78 7.86 9.38
N SER A 47 11.50 6.83 9.82
CA SER A 47 12.49 7.03 10.90
C SER A 47 13.88 7.42 10.37
N ASP A 48 14.12 7.27 9.06
CA ASP A 48 15.37 7.60 8.38
C ASP A 48 15.10 7.98 6.93
N VAL A 49 15.26 9.29 6.63
CA VAL A 49 14.97 9.87 5.31
C VAL A 49 15.79 9.21 4.20
N GLU A 50 17.10 8.99 4.41
CA GLU A 50 17.96 8.42 3.36
C GLU A 50 17.61 6.96 3.10
N ARG A 51 17.36 6.19 4.16
CA ARG A 51 16.93 4.79 4.03
C ARG A 51 15.60 4.69 3.27
N THR A 52 14.63 5.55 3.58
CA THR A 52 13.36 5.61 2.87
C THR A 52 13.57 5.98 1.40
N ILE A 53 14.40 6.98 1.09
CA ILE A 53 14.72 7.36 -0.28
C ILE A 53 15.33 6.20 -1.07
N ARG A 54 16.36 5.54 -0.54
CA ARG A 54 17.01 4.42 -1.22
C ARG A 54 16.03 3.28 -1.49
N PHE A 55 15.17 2.96 -0.54
CA PHE A 55 14.17 1.92 -0.71
C PHE A 55 13.16 2.27 -1.81
N TYR A 56 12.47 3.41 -1.71
CA TYR A 56 11.42 3.74 -2.65
C TYR A 56 11.96 4.10 -4.04
N GLN A 57 13.07 4.83 -4.11
CA GLN A 57 13.66 5.25 -5.39
C GLN A 57 14.52 4.17 -6.04
N ASP A 58 15.45 3.56 -5.30
CA ASP A 58 16.47 2.73 -5.92
C ASP A 58 16.05 1.26 -5.98
N VAL A 59 15.31 0.78 -4.96
CA VAL A 59 14.78 -0.59 -4.93
C VAL A 59 13.46 -0.70 -5.70
N LEU A 60 12.48 0.16 -5.40
CA LEU A 60 11.15 0.09 -6.02
C LEU A 60 11.01 0.90 -7.32
N GLU A 61 12.02 1.70 -7.68
CA GLU A 61 12.03 2.54 -8.89
C GLU A 61 10.92 3.61 -8.92
N PHE A 62 10.51 4.12 -7.74
CA PHE A 62 9.61 5.26 -7.60
C PHE A 62 10.41 6.56 -7.46
N PRO A 63 10.46 7.43 -8.48
CA PRO A 63 11.32 8.61 -8.45
C PRO A 63 10.97 9.55 -7.29
N LEU A 64 11.98 10.05 -6.56
CA LEU A 64 11.81 11.17 -5.65
C LEU A 64 11.51 12.44 -6.46
N THR A 65 10.41 13.10 -6.17
CA THR A 65 9.95 14.28 -6.92
C THR A 65 10.18 15.59 -6.18
N GLU A 66 10.05 15.58 -4.85
CA GLU A 66 10.19 16.76 -4.00
C GLU A 66 10.82 16.38 -2.65
N LEU A 67 11.62 17.29 -2.09
CA LEU A 67 12.18 17.19 -0.74
C LEU A 67 12.38 18.60 -0.20
N PHE A 68 11.69 18.93 0.88
CA PHE A 68 11.78 20.25 1.51
C PHE A 68 11.50 20.18 3.01
N GLU A 69 11.84 21.25 3.74
CA GLU A 69 11.53 21.33 5.17
C GLU A 69 10.00 21.39 5.38
N ASN A 70 9.50 20.54 6.27
CA ASN A 70 8.11 20.51 6.66
C ASN A 70 7.67 21.89 7.18
N ARG A 71 6.64 22.45 6.56
CA ARG A 71 6.13 23.79 6.85
C ARG A 71 5.58 23.92 8.26
N ASP A 72 5.10 22.81 8.83
CA ASP A 72 4.41 22.77 10.11
C ASP A 72 5.29 22.20 11.24
N TYR A 73 6.51 21.73 10.93
CA TYR A 73 7.43 21.14 11.91
C TYR A 73 8.88 21.47 11.55
N GLN A 74 9.47 22.44 12.26
CA GLN A 74 10.85 22.88 12.03
C GLN A 74 11.83 21.72 12.20
N GLY A 75 12.74 21.56 11.23
CA GLY A 75 13.73 20.49 11.19
C GLY A 75 13.19 19.13 10.72
N SER A 76 11.88 18.99 10.50
CA SER A 76 11.34 17.80 9.83
C SER A 76 11.41 17.95 8.32
N THR A 77 11.64 16.85 7.62
CA THR A 77 11.60 16.74 6.17
C THR A 77 10.20 16.33 5.71
N HIS A 78 9.73 16.91 4.60
CA HIS A 78 8.58 16.44 3.84
C HIS A 78 9.04 16.13 2.41
N PHE A 79 8.85 14.88 1.98
CA PHE A 79 9.39 14.39 0.71
C PHE A 79 8.43 13.43 0.01
N PHE A 80 8.50 13.36 -1.31
CA PHE A 80 7.48 12.75 -2.17
C PHE A 80 8.11 11.85 -3.24
N PHE A 81 7.42 10.74 -3.55
CA PHE A 81 7.72 9.84 -4.66
C PHE A 81 6.56 9.81 -5.65
N ASP A 82 6.86 9.70 -6.95
CA ASP A 82 5.88 9.39 -7.99
C ASP A 82 5.58 7.89 -8.00
N ILE A 83 4.32 7.54 -7.72
CA ILE A 83 3.82 6.15 -7.75
C ILE A 83 2.89 5.88 -8.95
N GLY A 84 2.89 6.78 -9.94
CA GLY A 84 2.14 6.66 -11.17
C GLY A 84 0.72 7.19 -11.10
N ASN A 85 0.12 7.35 -12.29
CA ASN A 85 -1.24 7.84 -12.47
C ASN A 85 -1.52 9.20 -11.78
N GLY A 86 -0.48 10.05 -11.68
CA GLY A 86 -0.56 11.35 -11.01
C GLY A 86 -0.71 11.30 -9.49
N ASN A 87 -0.45 10.15 -8.87
CA ASN A 87 -0.49 9.96 -7.42
C ASN A 87 0.92 10.08 -6.83
N SER A 88 0.99 10.53 -5.58
CA SER A 88 2.26 10.60 -4.85
C SER A 88 2.21 9.85 -3.53
N LEU A 89 3.34 9.27 -3.16
CA LEU A 89 3.60 8.75 -1.82
C LEU A 89 4.54 9.71 -1.11
N ALA A 90 4.12 10.25 0.03
CA ALA A 90 4.85 11.24 0.79
C ALA A 90 5.29 10.68 2.15
N PHE A 91 6.30 11.33 2.74
CA PHE A 91 6.84 10.96 4.05
C PHE A 91 7.20 12.17 4.90
N PHE A 92 7.10 11.99 6.22
CA PHE A 92 7.63 12.89 7.25
C PHE A 92 8.53 12.15 8.22
N ASP A 93 9.62 12.77 8.68
CA ASP A 93 10.57 12.18 9.65
C ASP A 93 10.40 12.62 11.11
N LEU A 94 9.68 13.73 11.36
CA LEU A 94 9.28 14.25 12.67
C LEU A 94 10.32 14.06 13.82
N PRO A 95 11.56 14.59 13.68
CA PRO A 95 12.63 14.35 14.64
C PRO A 95 12.26 14.87 16.04
N GLY A 96 12.63 14.09 17.06
CA GLY A 96 12.33 14.39 18.46
C GLY A 96 10.99 13.83 18.95
N LEU A 97 10.17 13.27 18.06
CA LEU A 97 9.05 12.42 18.48
C LEU A 97 9.55 10.99 18.70
N ASP A 98 9.18 10.38 19.83
CA ASP A 98 9.46 8.98 20.15
C ASP A 98 8.41 8.08 19.49
N LEU A 99 8.51 7.94 18.17
CA LEU A 99 7.59 7.14 17.36
C LEU A 99 7.87 5.64 17.58
N GLY A 100 6.84 4.90 17.97
CA GLY A 100 6.89 3.45 18.06
C GLY A 100 6.90 2.79 16.67
N PRO A 101 7.14 1.46 16.61
CA PRO A 101 7.08 0.72 15.35
C PRO A 101 5.67 0.71 14.77
N TYR A 102 5.56 0.40 13.48
CA TYR A 102 4.29 0.12 12.82
C TYR A 102 3.44 -0.90 13.60
N ALA A 103 2.12 -0.67 13.65
CA ALA A 103 1.16 -1.57 14.25
C ALA A 103 -0.14 -1.64 13.44
N GLU A 104 -0.64 -2.86 13.21
CA GLU A 104 -1.95 -3.11 12.60
C GLU A 104 -3.07 -2.86 13.63
N VAL A 105 -3.53 -1.60 13.71
CA VAL A 105 -4.56 -1.16 14.65
C VAL A 105 -5.67 -0.39 13.95
N LEU A 106 -6.83 -0.27 14.60
CA LEU A 106 -7.94 0.54 14.08
C LEU A 106 -7.50 1.99 13.86
N GLY A 107 -7.75 2.50 12.66
CA GLY A 107 -7.32 3.84 12.24
C GLY A 107 -5.89 3.91 11.69
N GLY A 108 -5.10 2.84 11.81
CA GLY A 108 -3.79 2.71 11.16
C GLY A 108 -3.90 2.22 9.71
N LEU A 109 -2.79 2.33 8.97
CA LEU A 109 -2.67 1.75 7.63
C LEU A 109 -2.63 0.23 7.74
N HIS A 110 -3.49 -0.50 7.02
CA HIS A 110 -3.40 -1.95 6.93
C HIS A 110 -2.40 -2.41 5.85
N HIS A 111 -2.47 -1.82 4.66
CA HIS A 111 -1.41 -1.87 3.64
C HIS A 111 -1.65 -0.80 2.56
N LEU A 112 -0.63 -0.54 1.73
CA LEU A 112 -0.71 0.25 0.51
C LEU A 112 -0.44 -0.64 -0.71
N ALA A 113 -1.44 -0.80 -1.57
CA ALA A 113 -1.33 -1.56 -2.82
C ALA A 113 -1.00 -0.64 -4.00
N ILE A 114 0.04 -0.98 -4.75
CA ILE A 114 0.53 -0.19 -5.88
C ILE A 114 0.55 -1.09 -7.13
N SER A 115 -0.23 -0.68 -8.14
CA SER A 115 -0.30 -1.38 -9.42
C SER A 115 0.96 -1.14 -10.26
N MET A 116 1.48 -2.19 -10.87
CA MET A 116 2.66 -2.13 -11.73
C MET A 116 2.40 -2.91 -13.02
N ALA A 117 3.04 -2.47 -14.13
CA ALA A 117 3.05 -3.28 -15.34
C ALA A 117 3.75 -4.64 -15.07
N PRO A 118 3.27 -5.77 -15.63
CA PRO A 118 3.81 -7.10 -15.32
C PRO A 118 5.33 -7.23 -15.49
N ASN A 119 5.89 -6.63 -16.55
CA ASN A 119 7.33 -6.66 -16.78
C ASN A 119 8.14 -5.87 -15.74
N ARG A 120 7.57 -4.78 -15.19
CA ARG A 120 8.18 -4.04 -14.08
C ARG A 120 8.03 -4.80 -12.77
N TRP A 121 6.88 -5.40 -12.54
CA TRP A 121 6.63 -6.21 -11.34
C TRP A 121 7.64 -7.35 -11.20
N GLU A 122 7.88 -8.14 -12.26
CA GLU A 122 8.90 -9.21 -12.25
C GLU A 122 10.31 -8.67 -12.01
N ARG A 123 10.64 -7.51 -12.60
CA ARG A 123 11.93 -6.85 -12.38
C ARG A 123 12.12 -6.41 -10.92
N ILE A 124 11.11 -5.79 -10.32
CA ILE A 124 11.18 -5.34 -8.92
C ILE A 124 11.22 -6.53 -7.98
N LYS A 125 10.47 -7.60 -8.25
CA LYS A 125 10.56 -8.84 -7.48
C LYS A 125 11.98 -9.40 -7.46
N ALA A 126 12.64 -9.49 -8.63
CA ALA A 126 14.05 -9.90 -8.70
C ALA A 126 15.00 -8.94 -7.95
N ARG A 127 14.66 -7.64 -7.90
CA ARG A 127 15.40 -6.66 -7.09
C ARG A 127 15.24 -6.93 -5.60
N LEU A 128 14.01 -7.17 -5.13
CA LEU A 128 13.73 -7.54 -3.73
C LEU A 128 14.53 -8.79 -3.33
N ASP A 129 14.57 -9.81 -4.20
CA ASP A 129 15.38 -11.01 -3.99
C ASP A 129 16.88 -10.66 -3.83
N SER A 130 17.41 -9.77 -4.68
CA SER A 130 18.82 -9.38 -4.64
C SER A 130 19.21 -8.53 -3.42
N GLU A 131 18.26 -7.77 -2.88
CA GLU A 131 18.43 -6.97 -1.66
C GLU A 131 18.11 -7.77 -0.39
N GLY A 132 17.67 -9.03 -0.52
CA GLY A 132 17.33 -9.90 0.60
C GLY A 132 16.04 -9.52 1.32
N ILE A 133 15.10 -8.85 0.62
CA ILE A 133 13.80 -8.46 1.18
C ILE A 133 12.82 -9.61 0.97
N GLU A 134 12.37 -10.22 2.08
CA GLU A 134 11.37 -11.27 2.05
C GLU A 134 9.96 -10.72 1.74
N TYR A 135 9.18 -11.48 0.98
CA TYR A 135 7.80 -11.15 0.64
C TYR A 135 6.90 -12.39 0.66
N ALA A 136 5.61 -12.17 0.98
CA ALA A 136 4.58 -13.19 0.95
C ALA A 136 3.83 -13.15 -0.39
N HIS A 137 3.71 -14.31 -1.03
CA HIS A 137 2.87 -14.49 -2.21
C HIS A 137 1.42 -14.75 -1.82
N ILE A 138 0.49 -13.96 -2.35
CA ILE A 138 -0.94 -14.19 -2.19
C ILE A 138 -1.52 -14.87 -3.44
N ASP A 139 -0.94 -14.61 -4.61
CA ASP A 139 -1.27 -15.21 -5.90
C ASP A 139 -0.12 -15.00 -6.92
N GLY A 140 -0.38 -15.25 -8.22
CA GLY A 140 0.61 -15.10 -9.28
C GLY A 140 0.90 -13.66 -9.73
N THR A 141 0.14 -12.67 -9.26
CA THR A 141 0.26 -11.25 -9.62
C THR A 141 0.43 -10.31 -8.42
N SER A 142 0.32 -10.79 -7.18
CA SER A 142 0.44 -9.97 -5.96
C SER A 142 1.47 -10.51 -4.96
N ILE A 143 2.30 -9.60 -4.44
CA ILE A 143 3.25 -9.83 -3.34
C ILE A 143 3.09 -8.77 -2.24
N TYR A 144 3.27 -9.19 -0.99
CA TYR A 144 3.25 -8.32 0.19
C TYR A 144 4.59 -8.33 0.91
N PHE A 145 5.08 -7.17 1.33
CA PHE A 145 6.34 -7.02 2.08
C PHE A 145 6.34 -5.77 2.95
N PRO A 146 7.18 -5.71 3.98
CA PRO A 146 7.36 -4.49 4.76
C PRO A 146 8.22 -3.46 4.02
N GLY A 147 7.85 -2.18 4.15
CA GLY A 147 8.76 -1.07 3.85
C GLY A 147 9.77 -0.84 4.98
N PRO A 148 10.61 0.22 4.87
CA PRO A 148 11.71 0.47 5.80
C PRO A 148 11.31 0.66 7.26
N ASP A 149 10.08 1.09 7.51
CA ASP A 149 9.54 1.37 8.84
C ASP A 149 8.44 0.37 9.25
N GLY A 150 8.32 -0.73 8.51
CA GLY A 150 7.41 -1.84 8.77
C GLY A 150 6.01 -1.67 8.17
N GLU A 151 5.75 -0.55 7.49
CA GLU A 151 4.51 -0.34 6.75
C GLU A 151 4.30 -1.46 5.73
N ARG A 152 3.07 -1.96 5.63
CA ARG A 152 2.79 -3.08 4.74
C ARG A 152 2.55 -2.58 3.32
N LEU A 153 3.36 -3.04 2.38
CA LEU A 153 3.24 -2.73 0.96
C LEU A 153 2.71 -3.96 0.21
N GLU A 154 1.94 -3.70 -0.84
CA GLU A 154 1.55 -4.67 -1.85
C GLU A 154 1.96 -4.15 -3.23
N LEU A 155 2.66 -4.98 -4.01
CA LEU A 155 2.84 -4.75 -5.44
C LEU A 155 1.98 -5.74 -6.20
N ILE A 156 1.09 -5.21 -7.04
CA ILE A 156 0.14 -6.00 -7.82
C ILE A 156 0.31 -5.73 -9.32
N ALA A 157 0.38 -6.80 -10.12
CA ALA A 157 0.58 -6.72 -11.58
C ALA A 157 -0.74 -6.57 -12.36
N ASP A 158 -1.88 -6.57 -11.67
CA ASP A 158 -3.19 -6.38 -12.28
C ASP A 158 -3.41 -4.90 -12.69
N PRO A 159 -4.16 -4.67 -13.79
CA PRO A 159 -4.56 -3.32 -14.19
C PRO A 159 -5.31 -2.58 -13.09
N LEU A 160 -5.21 -1.24 -13.08
CA LEU A 160 -6.04 -0.42 -12.21
C LEU A 160 -7.53 -0.71 -12.45
N GLY A 161 -8.21 -1.09 -11.38
CA GLY A 161 -9.63 -1.43 -11.42
C GLY A 161 -9.94 -2.90 -11.67
N GLU A 162 -8.92 -3.74 -11.68
CA GLU A 162 -9.03 -5.20 -11.66
C GLU A 162 -8.39 -5.75 -10.38
N MET A 163 -8.91 -6.88 -9.91
CA MET A 163 -8.34 -7.64 -8.81
C MET A 163 -8.49 -9.13 -9.13
N TYR A 164 -7.36 -9.82 -9.19
CA TYR A 164 -7.21 -11.21 -9.61
C TYR A 164 -7.89 -11.50 -10.95
N GLY A 165 -7.69 -10.58 -11.90
CA GLY A 165 -8.28 -10.63 -13.25
C GLY A 165 -9.80 -10.39 -13.30
N SER A 166 -10.41 -9.94 -12.19
CA SER A 166 -11.83 -9.59 -12.13
C SER A 166 -12.01 -8.07 -12.01
N PRO A 167 -12.85 -7.42 -12.83
CA PRO A 167 -13.17 -6.00 -12.66
C PRO A 167 -13.79 -5.74 -11.28
N VAL A 168 -13.28 -4.72 -10.57
CA VAL A 168 -13.87 -4.24 -9.31
C VAL A 168 -14.75 -3.00 -9.50
N PHE A 169 -14.67 -2.35 -10.67
CA PHE A 169 -15.49 -1.20 -11.06
C PHE A 169 -16.61 -1.54 -12.05
#